data_AF-A0A966YU44-F1
#
_entry.id   AF-A0A966YU44-F1
#
_cell.length_a   1.000
_cell.length_b   1.000
_cell.length_c   1.000
_cell.angle_alpha   90.00
_cell.angle_beta   90.00
_cell.angle_gamma   90.00
#
_symmetry.space_group_name_H-M   'P 1'
#
loop_
_entity.id
_entity.type
_entity.pdbx_description
1 polymer ?
#
loop_
_entity_poly.entity_id
_entity_poly.type
_entity_poly.pdbx_seq_one_letter_code
_entity_poly.pdbx_strand_id
1 'polypeptide(L)'
;MTIVASELLVDQRLISRRARADRERSEVRARILESARHTLREGTMFDLTMQHLASDAGVSRQTIYRHFPTVQDVFRALSDEVIADIYSNLPDLPFSDPNYMTEFVEVAVNVFCADSKVVRVLVLTSAIGRASGDWVQVDPEQILLSALTAMPAAHRPVSRDPK
;
A
#
# COMPACT_ATOMS: atom_id res chain seq x y z
N MET A 1 35.70 35.69 -5.26
CA MET A 1 34.24 35.68 -5.55
C MET A 1 33.82 34.62 -6.57
N THR A 2 34.67 34.21 -7.51
CA THR A 2 34.31 33.23 -8.57
C THR A 2 34.21 31.78 -8.09
N ILE A 3 34.96 31.38 -7.05
CA ILE A 3 35.01 29.99 -6.56
C ILE A 3 33.71 29.60 -5.82
N VAL A 4 33.19 30.47 -4.96
CA VAL A 4 31.94 30.25 -4.20
C VAL A 4 30.72 30.17 -5.12
N ALA A 5 30.69 30.95 -6.20
CA ALA A 5 29.63 30.87 -7.20
C ALA A 5 29.67 29.57 -8.03
N SER A 6 30.87 29.01 -8.25
CA SER A 6 31.04 27.73 -8.94
C SER A 6 30.61 26.54 -8.08
N GLU A 7 30.89 26.55 -6.77
CA GLU A 7 30.44 25.49 -5.84
C GLU A 7 28.90 25.47 -5.70
N LEU A 8 28.26 26.63 -5.54
CA LEU A 8 26.79 26.74 -5.44
C LEU A 8 26.06 26.26 -6.71
N LEU A 9 26.63 26.53 -7.90
CA LEU A 9 26.07 26.06 -9.17
C LEU A 9 26.26 24.55 -9.39
N VAL A 10 27.33 23.95 -8.85
CA VAL A 10 27.56 22.51 -8.88
C VAL A 10 26.58 21.79 -7.95
N ASP A 11 26.38 22.30 -6.74
CA ASP A 11 25.40 21.75 -5.79
C ASP A 11 23.97 21.82 -6.34
N GLN A 12 23.57 22.93 -6.97
CA GLN A 12 22.24 23.06 -7.53
C GLN A 12 21.98 22.12 -8.71
N ARG A 13 23.02 21.83 -9.53
CA ARG A 13 22.94 20.82 -10.60
C ARG A 13 22.85 19.40 -10.05
N LEU A 14 23.58 19.08 -8.97
CA LEU A 14 23.52 17.77 -8.32
C LEU A 14 22.16 17.53 -7.66
N ILE A 15 21.61 18.52 -6.96
CA ILE A 15 20.26 18.48 -6.38
C ILE A 15 19.20 18.28 -7.46
N SER A 16 19.27 19.05 -8.55
CA SER A 16 18.32 18.94 -9.68
C SER A 16 18.38 17.58 -10.38
N ARG A 17 19.59 17.01 -10.53
CA ARG A 17 19.79 15.66 -11.10
C ARG A 17 19.20 14.57 -10.20
N ARG A 18 19.46 14.63 -8.89
CA ARG A 18 18.87 13.69 -7.91
C ARG A 18 17.36 13.75 -7.92
N ALA A 19 16.79 14.96 -7.84
CA ALA A 19 15.34 15.14 -7.88
C ALA A 19 14.70 14.61 -9.17
N ARG A 20 15.36 14.74 -10.33
CA ARG A 20 14.88 14.15 -11.58
C ARG A 20 14.93 12.62 -11.54
N ALA A 21 16.04 12.05 -11.07
CA ALA A 21 16.18 10.60 -10.94
C ALA A 21 15.16 10.01 -9.96
N ASP A 22 14.89 10.69 -8.84
CA ASP A 22 13.89 10.26 -7.86
C ASP A 22 12.46 10.31 -8.44
N ARG A 23 12.13 11.35 -9.21
CA ARG A 23 10.85 11.44 -9.93
C ARG A 23 10.71 10.32 -10.96
N GLU A 24 11.71 10.11 -11.80
CA GLU A 24 11.69 9.04 -12.81
C GLU A 24 11.56 7.66 -12.15
N ARG A 25 12.25 7.44 -11.02
CA ARG A 25 12.14 6.22 -10.24
C ARG A 25 10.74 6.04 -9.65
N SER A 26 10.12 7.11 -9.14
CA SER A 26 8.75 7.09 -8.63
C SER A 26 7.73 6.79 -9.73
N GLU A 27 7.86 7.45 -10.89
CA GLU A 27 7.00 7.23 -12.06
C GLU A 27 7.07 5.78 -12.57
N VAL A 28 8.29 5.20 -12.66
CA VAL A 28 8.46 3.79 -13.02
C VAL A 28 7.78 2.89 -11.99
N ARG A 29 7.98 3.15 -10.69
CA ARG A 29 7.35 2.36 -9.63
C ARG A 29 5.81 2.42 -9.72
N ALA A 30 5.25 3.60 -9.96
CA ALA A 30 3.81 3.79 -10.11
C ALA A 30 3.25 3.04 -11.32
N ARG A 31 3.93 3.08 -12.48
CA ARG A 31 3.54 2.29 -13.66
C ARG A 31 3.52 0.78 -13.39
N ILE A 32 4.51 0.27 -12.66
CA ILE A 32 4.56 -1.16 -12.31
C ILE A 32 3.37 -1.54 -11.41
N LEU A 33 3.02 -0.70 -10.44
CA LEU A 33 1.88 -0.96 -9.57
C LEU A 33 0.54 -0.85 -10.30
N GLU A 34 0.41 0.07 -11.25
CA GLU A 34 -0.80 0.12 -12.07
C GLU A 34 -0.96 -1.10 -12.98
N SER A 35 0.15 -1.57 -13.57
CA SER A 35 0.20 -2.84 -14.29
C SER A 35 -0.23 -4.02 -13.40
N ALA A 36 0.22 -4.03 -12.14
CA ALA A 36 -0.20 -5.03 -11.16
C ALA A 36 -1.70 -4.96 -10.89
N ARG A 37 -2.27 -3.76 -10.67
CA ARG A 37 -3.71 -3.58 -10.49
C ARG A 37 -4.49 -4.09 -11.69
N HIS A 38 -4.06 -3.74 -12.91
CA HIS A 38 -4.70 -4.19 -14.13
C HIS A 38 -4.75 -5.73 -14.20
N THR A 39 -3.60 -6.38 -13.97
CA THR A 39 -3.49 -7.84 -13.93
C THR A 39 -4.47 -8.46 -12.93
N LEU A 40 -4.55 -7.91 -11.71
CA LEU A 40 -5.40 -8.42 -10.64
C LEU A 40 -6.90 -8.13 -10.86
N ARG A 41 -7.27 -7.12 -11.66
CA ARG A 41 -8.67 -6.85 -12.03
C ARG A 41 -9.22 -7.86 -13.04
N GLU A 42 -8.35 -8.39 -13.89
CA GLU A 42 -8.71 -9.30 -14.99
C GLU A 42 -8.50 -10.77 -14.64
N GLY A 43 -7.57 -11.08 -13.73
CA GLY A 43 -7.16 -12.44 -13.40
C GLY A 43 -7.13 -12.75 -11.91
N THR A 44 -6.19 -13.62 -11.56
CA THR A 44 -5.94 -14.15 -10.22
C THR A 44 -4.58 -13.70 -9.71
N MET A 45 -4.28 -13.96 -8.43
CA MET A 45 -2.95 -13.68 -7.88
C MET A 45 -1.80 -14.39 -8.60
N PHE A 46 -2.07 -15.52 -9.27
CA PHE A 46 -1.05 -16.31 -9.95
C PHE A 46 -0.67 -15.75 -11.33
N ASP A 47 -1.53 -14.91 -11.91
CA ASP A 47 -1.26 -14.24 -13.18
C ASP A 47 -0.25 -13.09 -12.99
N LEU A 48 -0.15 -12.58 -11.76
CA LEU A 48 0.84 -11.58 -11.39
C LEU A 48 2.24 -12.21 -11.34
N THR A 49 3.02 -11.98 -12.40
CA THR A 49 4.40 -12.45 -12.49
C THR A 49 5.35 -11.31 -12.85
N MET A 50 6.62 -11.43 -12.46
CA MET A 50 7.65 -10.44 -12.80
C MET A 50 7.81 -10.25 -14.32
N GLN A 51 7.57 -11.31 -15.09
CA GLN A 51 7.59 -11.27 -16.55
C GLN A 51 6.38 -10.52 -17.12
N HIS A 52 5.19 -10.80 -16.61
CA HIS A 52 3.97 -10.12 -17.05
C HIS A 52 4.06 -8.62 -16.75
N LEU A 53 4.46 -8.27 -15.53
CA LEU A 53 4.68 -6.88 -15.11
C LEU A 53 5.70 -6.14 -15.98
N ALA A 54 6.81 -6.79 -16.33
CA ALA A 54 7.80 -6.18 -17.23
C ALA A 54 7.20 -5.86 -18.61
N SER A 55 6.46 -6.81 -19.18
CA SER A 55 5.83 -6.68 -20.49
C SER A 55 4.78 -5.58 -20.49
N ASP A 56 3.87 -5.60 -19.52
CA ASP A 56 2.72 -4.70 -19.47
C ASP A 56 3.13 -3.27 -19.06
N ALA A 57 4.04 -3.12 -18.09
CA ALA A 57 4.57 -1.80 -17.71
C ALA A 57 5.59 -1.22 -18.72
N GLY A 58 5.95 -1.97 -19.77
CA GLY A 58 6.88 -1.52 -20.82
C GLY A 58 8.31 -1.31 -20.34
N VAL A 59 8.79 -2.11 -19.39
CA VAL A 59 10.14 -1.99 -18.81
C VAL A 59 10.90 -3.34 -18.82
N SER A 60 12.22 -3.31 -18.65
CA SER A 60 13.01 -4.54 -18.59
C SER A 60 12.75 -5.32 -17.29
N ARG A 61 12.94 -6.65 -17.31
CA ARG A 61 12.88 -7.48 -16.08
C ARG A 61 13.87 -7.00 -15.01
N GLN A 62 15.07 -6.60 -15.41
CA GLN A 62 16.06 -6.01 -14.49
C GLN A 62 15.53 -4.74 -13.82
N THR A 63 14.75 -3.93 -14.54
CA THR A 63 14.09 -2.74 -13.98
C THR A 63 13.01 -3.15 -12.98
N ILE A 64 12.18 -4.15 -13.28
CA ILE A 64 11.20 -4.67 -12.31
C ILE A 64 11.94 -5.13 -11.04
N TYR A 65 12.92 -6.03 -11.15
CA TYR A 65 13.65 -6.57 -10.00
C TYR A 65 14.38 -5.51 -9.16
N ARG A 66 14.77 -4.38 -9.76
CA ARG A 66 15.37 -3.24 -9.04
C ARG A 66 14.35 -2.49 -8.17
N HIS A 67 13.08 -2.47 -8.55
CA HIS A 67 12.01 -1.80 -7.81
C HIS A 67 11.30 -2.76 -6.86
N PHE A 68 11.08 -4.00 -7.28
CA PHE A 68 10.43 -5.06 -6.53
C PHE A 68 11.26 -6.34 -6.69
N PRO A 69 12.06 -6.72 -5.69
CA PRO A 69 12.88 -7.93 -5.76
C PRO A 69 12.06 -9.21 -5.96
N THR A 70 10.84 -9.24 -5.45
CA THR A 70 9.92 -10.38 -5.54
C THR A 70 8.51 -9.91 -5.89
N VAL A 71 7.64 -10.84 -6.32
CA VAL A 71 6.23 -10.52 -6.54
C VAL A 71 5.52 -10.19 -5.21
N GLN A 72 6.01 -10.77 -4.10
CA GLN A 72 5.56 -10.48 -2.74
C GLN A 72 5.70 -8.99 -2.42
N ASP A 73 6.81 -8.37 -2.84
CA ASP A 73 7.05 -6.95 -2.63
C ASP A 73 6.06 -6.06 -3.40
N VAL A 74 5.52 -6.55 -4.52
CA VAL A 74 4.47 -5.87 -5.29
C VAL A 74 3.14 -5.91 -4.52
N PHE A 75 2.74 -7.09 -4.05
CA PHE A 75 1.53 -7.24 -3.22
C PHE A 75 1.61 -6.40 -1.95
N ARG A 76 2.75 -6.41 -1.25
CA ARG A 76 2.98 -5.55 -0.08
C ARG A 76 2.79 -4.08 -0.43
N ALA A 77 3.40 -3.61 -1.51
CA ALA A 77 3.27 -2.21 -1.91
C ALA A 77 1.82 -1.81 -2.23
N LEU A 78 1.05 -2.69 -2.87
CA LEU A 78 -0.37 -2.44 -3.12
C LEU A 78 -1.18 -2.41 -1.81
N SER A 79 -0.92 -3.32 -0.88
CA SER A 79 -1.55 -3.33 0.45
C SER A 79 -1.20 -2.07 1.25
N ASP A 80 0.06 -1.65 1.24
CA ASP A 80 0.53 -0.43 1.91
C ASP A 80 -0.20 0.81 1.35
N GLU A 81 -0.43 0.87 0.03
CA GLU A 81 -1.19 1.96 -0.61
C GLU A 81 -2.66 1.96 -0.18
N VAL A 82 -3.30 0.78 -0.12
CA VAL A 82 -4.69 0.66 0.39
C VAL A 82 -4.78 1.13 1.85
N ILE A 83 -3.82 0.74 2.70
CA ILE A 83 -3.80 1.15 4.11
C ILE A 83 -3.53 2.64 4.24
N ALA A 84 -2.60 3.18 3.46
CA ALA A 84 -2.30 4.60 3.43
C ALA A 84 -3.53 5.43 3.00
N ASP A 85 -4.31 4.94 2.03
CA ASP A 85 -5.56 5.57 1.62
C ASP A 85 -6.59 5.60 2.76
N ILE A 86 -6.69 4.55 3.57
CA ILE A 86 -7.57 4.55 4.75
C ILE A 86 -7.16 5.65 5.73
N TYR A 87 -5.87 5.70 6.10
CA TYR A 87 -5.40 6.70 7.08
C TYR A 87 -5.42 8.13 6.52
N SER A 88 -5.22 8.32 5.22
CA SER A 88 -5.22 9.66 4.60
C SER A 88 -6.63 10.25 4.47
N ASN A 89 -7.66 9.39 4.43
CA ASN A 89 -9.06 9.82 4.35
C ASN A 89 -9.77 9.82 5.72
N LEU A 90 -9.10 9.34 6.77
CA LEU A 90 -9.65 9.35 8.11
C LEU A 90 -9.69 10.80 8.65
N PRO A 91 -10.81 11.26 9.24
CA PRO A 91 -10.83 12.54 9.91
C PRO A 91 -9.82 12.57 11.07
N ASP A 92 -9.25 13.74 11.35
CA ASP A 92 -8.31 13.95 12.45
C ASP A 92 -9.04 13.86 13.80
N LEU A 93 -9.20 12.63 14.27
CA LEU A 93 -9.88 12.29 15.52
C LEU A 93 -8.90 11.55 16.45
N PRO A 94 -8.90 11.88 17.75
CA PRO A 94 -8.14 11.09 18.71
C PRO A 94 -8.72 9.67 18.82
N PHE A 95 -7.87 8.68 19.05
CA PHE A 95 -8.32 7.28 19.25
C PHE A 95 -9.33 7.10 20.39
N SER A 96 -9.41 8.05 21.33
CA SER A 96 -10.39 8.05 22.41
C SER A 96 -11.77 8.58 22.01
N ASP A 97 -11.92 9.14 20.80
CA ASP A 97 -13.20 9.66 20.32
C ASP A 97 -14.21 8.51 20.14
N PRO A 98 -15.45 8.64 20.67
CA PRO A 98 -16.49 7.63 20.49
C PRO A 98 -16.80 7.28 19.04
N ASN A 99 -16.60 8.23 18.10
CA ASN A 99 -16.87 8.05 16.68
C ASN A 99 -15.68 7.51 15.89
N TYR A 100 -14.48 7.46 16.47
CA TYR A 100 -13.25 7.05 15.75
C TYR A 100 -13.43 5.74 14.99
N MET A 101 -14.02 4.72 15.63
CA MET A 101 -14.22 3.42 15.00
C MET A 101 -15.30 3.42 13.94
N THR A 102 -16.36 4.22 14.10
CA THR A 102 -17.39 4.36 13.07
C THR A 102 -16.79 4.99 11.82
N GLU A 103 -16.04 6.09 11.98
CA GLU A 103 -15.36 6.77 10.88
C GLU A 103 -14.32 5.87 10.21
N PHE A 104 -13.52 5.14 11.02
CA PHE A 104 -12.54 4.19 10.49
C PHE A 104 -13.18 3.10 9.65
N VAL A 105 -14.28 2.49 10.13
CA VAL A 105 -14.99 1.44 9.39
C VAL A 105 -15.62 2.01 8.12
N GLU A 106 -16.22 3.20 8.18
CA GLU A 106 -16.82 3.85 7.01
C GLU A 106 -15.77 4.13 5.93
N VAL A 107 -14.63 4.71 6.30
CA VAL A 107 -13.51 4.95 5.38
C VAL A 107 -12.93 3.64 4.85
N ALA A 108 -12.70 2.65 5.70
CA ALA A 108 -12.16 1.35 5.29
C ALA A 108 -13.08 0.64 4.29
N VAL A 109 -14.39 0.63 4.54
CA VAL A 109 -15.38 0.06 3.62
C VAL A 109 -15.37 0.80 2.28
N ASN A 110 -15.36 2.14 2.31
CA ASN A 110 -15.30 2.95 1.09
C ASN A 110 -14.04 2.65 0.26
N VAL A 111 -12.86 2.59 0.90
CA VAL A 111 -11.59 2.24 0.24
C VAL A 111 -11.63 0.82 -0.33
N PHE A 112 -12.11 -0.16 0.45
CA PHE A 112 -12.20 -1.54 -0.01
C PHE A 112 -13.19 -1.74 -1.16
N CYS A 113 -14.26 -0.96 -1.18
CA CYS A 113 -15.26 -1.02 -2.25
C CYS A 113 -14.83 -0.28 -3.53
N ALA A 114 -13.97 0.73 -3.43
CA ALA A 114 -13.52 1.54 -4.59
C ALA A 114 -12.85 0.70 -5.69
N ASP A 115 -12.04 -0.30 -5.32
CA ASP A 115 -11.48 -1.30 -6.24
C ASP A 115 -11.63 -2.72 -5.67
N SER A 116 -12.88 -3.12 -5.50
CA SER A 116 -13.23 -4.38 -4.83
C SER A 116 -12.60 -5.64 -5.44
N LYS A 117 -12.22 -5.63 -6.73
CA LYS A 117 -11.55 -6.77 -7.37
C LYS A 117 -10.11 -6.90 -6.88
N VAL A 118 -9.34 -5.82 -6.95
CA VAL A 118 -7.94 -5.81 -6.50
C VAL A 118 -7.87 -6.07 -5.00
N VAL A 119 -8.66 -5.33 -4.21
CA VAL A 119 -8.65 -5.43 -2.75
C VAL A 119 -9.02 -6.85 -2.29
N ARG A 120 -10.00 -7.50 -2.93
CA ARG A 120 -10.34 -8.89 -2.62
C ARG A 120 -9.17 -9.84 -2.81
N VAL A 121 -8.41 -9.70 -3.89
CA VAL A 121 -7.22 -10.53 -4.11
C VAL A 121 -6.17 -10.24 -3.04
N LEU A 122 -5.90 -8.97 -2.72
CA LEU A 122 -4.94 -8.59 -1.67
C LEU A 122 -5.31 -9.20 -0.31
N VAL A 123 -6.59 -9.13 0.09
CA VAL A 123 -7.09 -9.71 1.36
C VAL A 123 -6.99 -11.24 1.36
N LEU A 124 -7.30 -11.91 0.26
CA LEU A 124 -7.21 -13.38 0.19
C LEU A 124 -5.75 -13.85 0.15
N THR A 125 -4.87 -13.13 -0.55
CA THR A 125 -3.45 -13.43 -0.62
C THR A 125 -2.76 -13.23 0.73
N SER A 126 -3.14 -12.22 1.52
CA SER A 126 -2.58 -12.04 2.88
C SER A 126 -2.93 -13.20 3.81
N ALA A 127 -4.14 -13.77 3.70
CA ALA A 127 -4.54 -14.95 4.46
C ALA A 127 -3.71 -16.20 4.11
N ILE A 128 -3.46 -16.45 2.82
CA ILE A 128 -2.63 -17.56 2.34
C ILE A 128 -1.18 -17.40 2.83
N GLY A 129 -0.64 -16.20 2.69
CA GLY A 129 0.73 -15.93 3.07
C GLY A 129 1.00 -16.10 4.57
N ARG A 130 0.01 -15.86 5.44
CA ARG A 130 0.07 -16.20 6.87
C ARG A 130 0.06 -17.71 7.12
N ALA A 131 -0.80 -18.45 6.41
CA ALA A 131 -0.89 -19.92 6.56
C ALA A 131 0.42 -20.63 6.15
N SER A 132 1.17 -20.05 5.21
CA SER A 132 2.46 -20.58 4.76
C SER A 132 3.66 -20.08 5.60
N GLY A 133 3.47 -19.11 6.51
CA GLY A 133 4.56 -18.52 7.30
C GLY A 133 5.50 -17.57 6.54
N ASP A 134 5.30 -17.41 5.24
CA ASP A 134 6.19 -16.66 4.34
C ASP A 134 5.81 -15.17 4.22
N TRP A 135 4.61 -14.77 4.67
CA TRP A 135 4.12 -13.41 4.46
C TRP A 135 3.58 -12.81 5.76
N VAL A 136 4.29 -11.81 6.26
CA VAL A 136 3.73 -10.88 7.24
C VAL A 136 3.29 -9.63 6.49
N GLN A 137 2.00 -9.56 6.17
CA GLN A 137 1.33 -8.33 5.81
C GLN A 137 0.06 -8.25 6.64
N VAL A 138 0.05 -7.21 7.48
CA VAL A 138 -1.06 -6.62 8.24
C VAL A 138 -2.25 -7.55 8.42
N ASP A 139 -2.35 -8.14 9.60
CA ASP A 139 -3.50 -8.92 10.03
C ASP A 139 -4.70 -7.98 10.22
N PRO A 140 -5.65 -7.91 9.27
CA PRO A 140 -6.75 -6.97 9.36
C PRO A 140 -7.66 -7.33 10.52
N GLU A 141 -7.80 -8.62 10.80
CA GLU A 141 -8.53 -9.14 11.94
C GLU A 141 -7.84 -8.71 13.23
N GLN A 142 -6.53 -8.85 13.35
CA GLN A 142 -5.81 -8.39 14.54
C GLN A 142 -5.78 -6.86 14.65
N ILE A 143 -5.74 -6.10 13.56
CA ILE A 143 -5.90 -4.65 13.60
C ILE A 143 -7.28 -4.29 14.13
N LEU A 144 -8.33 -4.89 13.56
CA LEU A 144 -9.70 -4.68 14.01
C LEU A 144 -9.88 -5.13 15.47
N LEU A 145 -9.36 -6.30 15.84
CA LEU A 145 -9.40 -6.84 17.20
C LEU A 145 -8.63 -5.95 18.18
N SER A 146 -7.46 -5.44 17.78
CA SER A 146 -6.65 -4.55 18.62
C SER A 146 -7.33 -3.20 18.79
N ALA A 147 -7.89 -2.64 17.71
CA ALA A 147 -8.66 -1.39 17.76
C ALA A 147 -9.92 -1.55 18.64
N LEU A 148 -10.68 -2.65 18.47
CA LEU A 148 -11.86 -2.97 19.29
C LEU A 148 -11.51 -3.23 20.76
N THR A 149 -10.37 -3.87 21.03
CA THR A 149 -9.91 -4.14 22.40
C THR A 149 -9.40 -2.88 23.09
N ALA A 150 -8.78 -1.96 22.35
CA ALA A 150 -8.34 -0.67 22.86
C ALA A 150 -9.49 0.31 23.14
N MET A 151 -10.66 0.15 22.49
CA MET A 151 -11.86 0.92 22.83
C MET A 151 -12.34 0.61 24.25
N PRO A 152 -12.73 1.64 25.04
CA PRO A 152 -13.45 1.45 26.29
C PRO A 152 -14.72 0.64 26.09
N ALA A 153 -15.04 -0.26 27.02
CA ALA A 153 -16.19 -1.15 26.92
C ALA A 153 -17.53 -0.42 26.68
N ALA A 154 -17.65 0.83 27.13
CA ALA A 154 -18.81 1.68 26.93
C ALA A 154 -19.05 2.10 25.46
N HIS A 155 -18.03 2.02 24.61
CA HIS A 155 -18.08 2.45 23.21
C HIS A 155 -18.00 1.27 22.22
N ARG A 156 -17.95 0.01 22.68
CA ARG A 156 -17.96 -1.15 21.78
C ARG A 156 -19.40 -1.42 21.31
N PRO A 157 -19.71 -1.34 20.00
CA PRO A 157 -21.10 -1.36 19.52
C PRO A 157 -21.74 -2.76 19.45
N VAL A 158 -21.08 -3.82 19.95
CA VAL A 158 -21.65 -5.17 19.98
C VAL A 158 -21.73 -5.66 21.43
N SER A 159 -22.96 -5.66 21.94
CA SER A 159 -23.33 -6.40 23.14
C SER A 159 -22.99 -7.87 22.92
N ARG A 160 -22.03 -8.38 23.72
CA ARG A 160 -21.72 -9.78 24.07
C ARG A 160 -22.26 -10.84 23.09
N ASP A 161 -21.34 -11.63 22.54
CA ASP A 161 -21.55 -12.85 21.72
C ASP A 161 -22.95 -13.50 21.85
N PRO A 162 -23.56 -13.93 20.73
CA PRO A 162 -24.82 -14.64 20.80
C PRO A 162 -24.65 -15.90 21.68
N LYS A 163 -25.59 -16.06 22.62
CA LYS A 163 -25.68 -17.24 23.51
C LYS A 163 -25.79 -18.54 22.72
#